data_AF-A0A432REW2-F1
#
_entry.id   AF-A0A432REW2-F1
#
_cell.length_a   1.000
_cell.length_b   1.000
_cell.length_c   1.000
_cell.angle_alpha   90.00
_cell.angle_beta   90.00
_cell.angle_gamma   90.00
#
_symmetry.space_group_name_H-M   'P 1'
#
loop_
_entity.id
_entity.type
_entity.pdbx_description
1 polymer ?
#
loop_
_entity_poly.entity_id
_entity_poly.type
_entity_poly.pdbx_seq_one_letter_code
_entity_poly.pdbx_strand_id
1 'polypeptide(L)'
;MEHMNHLIMGLLTGVLFGIVLHKVGAIRYSRVEGLLLLRDLKIMKFAFTAIATTSIIYGLADIFGVAEQYNLLPRIMPFMGIAHLLGGFLFGIAMGAAGFCPGTCVARVGAGKFVALAGVIGLILGIVIFDMTKPALIEAGILGTKEKLTLYGVLGLPYGVVAVVWGILFMVLAIVADWFDPARRINYDKDQAFISLKKEWHWLPSGVAAGLIISWATMQGEYLGFSGATLALVGWIGQAIGHPLDSVPRITEGIVWHAGLIIGVLPGAFLSALVSRTFKFDVVPPPFAEAVTSMPIVRMVLVFFAGIFLALGAMIGGGCTTGAFISAYPTLSIGSMAMSATYFIVGIITANIIYFGRWSKFIAAKPKADEVYD
;
A
#
# COMPACT_ATOMS: atom_id res chain seq x y z
N MET A 1 20.57 -11.92 19.46
CA MET A 1 20.44 -10.47 19.74
C MET A 1 20.22 -9.68 18.45
N GLU A 2 20.88 -10.02 17.33
CA GLU A 2 20.68 -9.34 16.04
C GLU A 2 19.24 -9.39 15.50
N HIS A 3 18.58 -10.56 15.50
CA HIS A 3 17.17 -10.67 15.08
C HIS A 3 16.21 -9.75 15.84
N MET A 4 16.50 -9.45 17.11
CA MET A 4 15.64 -8.57 17.92
C MET A 4 15.77 -7.10 17.50
N ASN A 5 16.97 -6.67 17.09
CA ASN A 5 17.18 -5.30 16.60
C ASN A 5 16.44 -5.07 15.28
N HIS A 6 16.51 -6.01 14.33
CA HIS A 6 15.76 -5.93 13.06
C HIS A 6 14.25 -5.92 13.28
N LEU A 7 13.74 -6.74 14.23
CA LEU A 7 12.32 -6.73 14.58
C LEU A 7 11.89 -5.37 15.14
N ILE A 8 12.64 -4.80 16.08
CA ILE A 8 12.35 -3.51 16.71
C ILE A 8 12.37 -2.40 15.65
N MET A 9 13.37 -2.40 14.78
CA MET A 9 13.51 -1.39 13.72
C MET A 9 12.37 -1.47 12.69
N GLY A 10 11.97 -2.69 12.31
CA GLY A 10 10.79 -2.93 11.49
C GLY A 10 9.52 -2.43 12.18
N LEU A 11 9.35 -2.76 13.47
CA LEU A 11 8.21 -2.35 14.28
C LEU A 11 8.10 -0.83 14.41
N LEU A 12 9.20 -0.14 14.68
CA LEU A 12 9.25 1.33 14.73
C LEU A 12 8.86 1.94 13.38
N THR A 13 9.42 1.42 12.28
CA THR A 13 9.07 1.85 10.92
C THR A 13 7.58 1.63 10.64
N GLY A 14 7.04 0.49 11.07
CA GLY A 14 5.61 0.15 10.97
C GLY A 14 4.72 1.09 11.77
N VAL A 15 5.10 1.43 13.00
CA VAL A 15 4.39 2.40 13.85
C VAL A 15 4.31 3.75 13.17
N LEU A 16 5.45 4.28 12.71
CA LEU A 16 5.52 5.57 12.04
C LEU A 16 4.65 5.57 10.77
N PHE A 17 4.74 4.52 9.96
CA PHE A 17 3.93 4.44 8.74
C PHE A 17 2.45 4.25 9.03
N GLY A 18 2.09 3.48 10.07
CA GLY A 18 0.71 3.31 10.52
C GLY A 18 0.07 4.62 10.97
N ILE A 19 0.83 5.48 11.65
CA ILE A 19 0.40 6.85 12.00
C ILE A 19 0.14 7.65 10.72
N VAL A 20 1.07 7.65 9.76
CA VAL A 20 0.91 8.38 8.49
C VAL A 20 -0.32 7.88 7.71
N LEU A 21 -0.54 6.56 7.62
CA LEU A 21 -1.72 5.97 6.96
C LEU A 21 -3.03 6.39 7.62
N HIS A 22 -3.07 6.45 8.95
CA HIS A 22 -4.24 6.94 9.69
C HIS A 22 -4.44 8.45 9.41
N LYS A 23 -3.39 9.26 9.55
CA LYS A 23 -3.44 10.71 9.42
C LYS A 23 -3.77 11.23 8.03
N VAL A 24 -3.34 10.53 6.98
CA VAL A 24 -3.68 10.91 5.60
C VAL A 24 -5.11 10.50 5.23
N GLY A 25 -5.78 9.69 6.05
CA GLY A 25 -7.12 9.16 5.78
C GLY A 25 -7.12 7.92 4.86
N ALA A 26 -5.96 7.30 4.62
CA ALA A 26 -5.84 6.09 3.78
C ALA A 26 -6.58 4.86 4.35
N ILE A 27 -6.94 4.91 5.64
CA ILE A 27 -7.74 3.87 6.30
C ILE A 27 -9.26 4.08 6.13
N ARG A 28 -9.71 5.19 5.52
CA ARG A 28 -11.13 5.46 5.26
C ARG A 28 -11.55 4.80 3.95
N TYR A 29 -12.67 4.08 3.99
CA TYR A 29 -13.25 3.49 2.78
C TYR A 29 -13.59 4.57 1.73
N SER A 30 -14.15 5.69 2.18
CA SER A 30 -14.53 6.83 1.33
C SER A 30 -13.36 7.43 0.55
N ARG A 31 -12.15 7.47 1.14
CA ARG A 31 -10.94 8.00 0.50
C ARG A 31 -10.35 7.03 -0.53
N VAL A 32 -10.26 5.73 -0.19
CA VAL A 32 -9.70 4.72 -1.10
C VAL A 32 -10.64 4.45 -2.27
N GLU A 33 -11.93 4.28 -2.01
CA GLU A 33 -12.92 4.10 -3.08
C GLU A 33 -13.09 5.39 -3.88
N GLY A 34 -13.03 6.56 -3.23
CA GLY A 34 -13.04 7.86 -3.88
C GLY A 34 -11.90 8.05 -4.88
N LEU A 35 -10.72 7.49 -4.59
CA LEU A 35 -9.60 7.44 -5.53
C LEU A 35 -9.94 6.59 -6.76
N LEU A 36 -10.44 5.36 -6.57
CA LEU A 36 -10.76 4.45 -7.68
C LEU A 36 -11.94 4.95 -8.53
N LEU A 37 -12.83 5.72 -7.93
CA LEU A 37 -13.92 6.43 -8.61
C LEU A 37 -13.46 7.77 -9.22
N LEU A 38 -12.20 8.16 -9.04
CA LEU A 38 -11.63 9.45 -9.48
C LEU A 38 -12.44 10.66 -8.98
N ARG A 39 -13.03 10.55 -7.79
CA ARG A 39 -13.80 11.62 -7.11
C ARG A 39 -13.05 12.25 -5.94
N ASP A 40 -12.01 11.58 -5.45
CA ASP A 40 -11.15 12.06 -4.38
C ASP A 40 -9.70 11.67 -4.64
N LEU A 41 -8.88 12.65 -5.01
CA LEU A 41 -7.50 12.38 -5.40
C LEU A 41 -6.52 12.53 -4.23
N LYS A 42 -6.97 12.71 -2.98
CA LYS A 42 -6.09 12.90 -1.81
C LYS A 42 -5.04 11.80 -1.67
N ILE A 43 -5.46 10.53 -1.77
CA ILE A 43 -4.57 9.38 -1.64
C ILE A 43 -3.57 9.29 -2.81
N MET A 44 -3.99 9.68 -4.03
CA MET A 44 -3.10 9.75 -5.19
C MET A 44 -2.03 10.82 -5.01
N LYS A 45 -2.43 12.03 -4.58
CA LYS A 45 -1.53 13.15 -4.30
C LYS A 45 -0.50 12.76 -3.25
N PHE A 46 -0.95 12.15 -2.15
CA PHE A 46 -0.09 11.58 -1.11
C PHE A 46 0.94 10.60 -1.66
N ALA A 47 0.48 9.62 -2.46
CA ALA A 47 1.36 8.60 -3.01
C ALA A 47 2.39 9.19 -4.00
N PHE A 48 1.99 10.12 -4.86
CA PHE A 48 2.88 10.82 -5.78
C PHE A 48 3.91 11.66 -5.03
N THR A 49 3.53 12.36 -3.96
CA THR A 49 4.49 13.09 -3.12
C THR A 49 5.48 12.19 -2.41
N ALA A 50 5.05 11.01 -1.93
CA ALA A 50 5.96 10.04 -1.34
C ALA A 50 6.97 9.50 -2.36
N ILE A 51 6.52 9.16 -3.58
CA ILE A 51 7.39 8.77 -4.69
C ILE A 51 8.37 9.90 -5.01
N ALA A 52 7.90 11.14 -5.10
CA ALA A 52 8.72 12.31 -5.39
C ALA A 52 9.82 12.51 -4.35
N THR A 53 9.46 12.51 -3.06
CA THR A 53 10.42 12.67 -1.96
C THR A 53 11.49 11.57 -1.98
N THR A 54 11.10 10.30 -2.07
CA THR A 54 12.06 9.19 -2.09
C THR A 54 12.95 9.23 -3.33
N SER A 55 12.38 9.50 -4.52
CA SER A 55 13.16 9.54 -5.77
C SER A 55 14.21 10.66 -5.76
N ILE A 56 13.86 11.83 -5.21
CA ILE A 56 14.80 12.94 -5.04
C ILE A 56 15.91 12.56 -4.04
N ILE A 57 15.57 11.93 -2.91
CA ILE A 57 16.56 11.50 -1.91
C ILE A 57 17.54 10.49 -2.53
N TYR A 58 17.04 9.47 -3.23
CA TYR A 58 17.90 8.47 -3.87
C TYR A 58 18.75 9.09 -4.98
N GLY A 59 18.15 9.96 -5.79
CA GLY A 59 18.87 10.61 -6.89
C GLY A 59 19.97 11.52 -6.40
N LEU A 60 19.72 12.33 -5.37
CA LEU A 60 20.75 13.17 -4.75
C LEU A 60 21.83 12.33 -4.05
N ALA A 61 21.45 11.27 -3.34
CA ALA A 61 22.42 10.38 -2.69
C ALA A 61 23.39 9.73 -3.70
N ASP A 62 22.87 9.35 -4.88
CA ASP A 62 23.68 8.82 -5.99
C ASP A 62 24.60 9.89 -6.60
N ILE A 63 24.05 11.09 -6.89
CA ILE A 63 24.83 12.21 -7.46
C ILE A 63 25.97 12.66 -6.54
N PHE A 64 25.73 12.69 -5.22
CA PHE A 64 26.76 13.04 -4.24
C PHE A 64 27.70 11.88 -3.88
N GLY A 65 27.50 10.69 -4.45
CA GLY A 65 28.33 9.51 -4.18
C GLY A 65 28.19 8.94 -2.76
N VAL A 66 27.13 9.29 -2.04
CA VAL A 66 26.87 8.83 -0.65
C VAL A 66 25.87 7.68 -0.59
N ALA A 67 25.34 7.22 -1.72
CA ALA A 67 24.34 6.16 -1.79
C ALA A 67 24.83 4.84 -1.17
N GLU A 68 26.07 4.43 -1.42
CA GLU A 68 26.65 3.21 -0.83
C GLU A 68 26.91 3.38 0.67
N GLN A 69 27.43 4.55 1.08
CA GLN A 69 27.74 4.86 2.48
C GLN A 69 26.50 4.78 3.38
N TYR A 70 25.36 5.29 2.90
CA TYR A 70 24.10 5.28 3.64
C TYR A 70 23.17 4.12 3.25
N ASN A 71 23.64 3.16 2.45
CA ASN A 71 22.86 2.01 1.98
C ASN A 71 21.54 2.41 1.27
N LEU A 72 21.52 3.56 0.60
CA LEU A 72 20.37 4.11 -0.16
C LEU A 72 20.29 3.51 -1.57
N LEU A 73 20.72 2.26 -1.74
CA LEU A 73 20.76 1.60 -3.04
C LEU A 73 19.35 1.19 -3.49
N PRO A 74 18.97 1.46 -4.74
CA PRO A 74 17.67 1.08 -5.26
C PRO A 74 17.51 -0.45 -5.26
N ARG A 75 16.64 -0.97 -4.40
CA ARG A 75 16.26 -2.38 -4.38
C ARG A 75 15.23 -2.65 -5.48
N ILE A 76 15.74 -2.91 -6.68
CA ILE A 76 14.93 -3.14 -7.87
C ILE A 76 14.15 -4.43 -7.73
N MET A 77 12.82 -4.34 -7.79
CA MET A 77 11.98 -5.52 -7.91
C MET A 77 12.09 -6.10 -9.31
N PRO A 78 12.28 -7.43 -9.43
CA PRO A 78 12.52 -8.07 -10.72
C PRO A 78 11.28 -8.00 -11.62
N PHE A 79 11.52 -7.82 -12.90
CA PHE A 79 10.55 -8.04 -13.95
C PHE A 79 10.28 -9.54 -14.05
N MET A 80 9.00 -9.93 -13.99
CA MET A 80 8.53 -11.32 -14.03
C MET A 80 7.58 -11.55 -15.20
N GLY A 81 7.67 -10.72 -16.25
CA GLY A 81 6.85 -10.82 -17.45
C GLY A 81 5.34 -10.68 -17.16
N ILE A 82 4.57 -11.65 -17.64
CA ILE A 82 3.10 -11.66 -17.58
C ILE A 82 2.55 -11.72 -16.16
N ALA A 83 3.33 -12.19 -15.19
CA ALA A 83 2.94 -12.21 -13.78
C ALA A 83 2.57 -10.82 -13.25
N HIS A 84 3.24 -9.76 -13.71
CA HIS A 84 2.92 -8.37 -13.33
C HIS A 84 1.51 -7.98 -13.78
N LEU A 85 1.10 -8.39 -14.98
CA LEU A 85 -0.22 -8.11 -15.53
C LEU A 85 -1.30 -8.96 -14.85
N LEU A 86 -1.07 -10.27 -14.70
CA LEU A 86 -2.03 -11.16 -14.06
C LEU A 86 -2.22 -10.84 -12.58
N GLY A 87 -1.12 -10.63 -11.86
CA GLY A 87 -1.14 -10.22 -10.46
C GLY A 87 -1.79 -8.86 -10.27
N GLY A 88 -1.46 -7.89 -11.13
CA GLY A 88 -2.10 -6.58 -11.15
C GLY A 88 -3.60 -6.66 -11.42
N PHE A 89 -4.04 -7.49 -12.36
CA PHE A 89 -5.46 -7.69 -12.66
C PHE A 89 -6.23 -8.24 -11.46
N LEU A 90 -5.72 -9.33 -10.86
CA LEU A 90 -6.33 -9.96 -9.68
C LEU A 90 -6.40 -8.98 -8.49
N PHE A 91 -5.29 -8.27 -8.25
CA PHE A 91 -5.17 -7.27 -7.19
C PHE A 91 -6.14 -6.10 -7.42
N GLY A 92 -6.26 -5.63 -8.66
CA GLY A 92 -7.15 -4.52 -9.04
C GLY A 92 -8.62 -4.84 -8.76
N ILE A 93 -9.10 -6.02 -9.15
CA ILE A 93 -10.48 -6.47 -8.87
C ILE A 93 -10.74 -6.46 -7.36
N ALA A 94 -9.83 -7.07 -6.60
CA ALA A 94 -9.98 -7.18 -5.16
C ALA A 94 -9.92 -5.81 -4.45
N MET A 95 -9.00 -4.95 -4.87
CA MET A 95 -8.86 -3.58 -4.36
C MET A 95 -10.10 -2.74 -4.66
N GLY A 96 -10.64 -2.83 -5.88
CA GLY A 96 -11.88 -2.13 -6.28
C GLY A 96 -13.13 -2.65 -5.61
N ALA A 97 -13.20 -3.93 -5.26
CA ALA A 97 -14.33 -4.46 -4.50
C ALA A 97 -14.27 -4.05 -3.01
N ALA A 98 -13.08 -4.14 -2.40
CA ALA A 98 -12.93 -3.98 -0.96
C ALA A 98 -12.63 -2.54 -0.51
N GLY A 99 -12.06 -1.70 -1.37
CA GLY A 99 -11.65 -0.33 -1.05
C GLY A 99 -10.61 -0.25 0.07
N PHE A 100 -9.62 -1.15 0.03
CA PHE A 100 -8.38 -1.10 0.81
C PHE A 100 -7.29 -1.93 0.12
N CYS A 101 -6.03 -1.69 0.48
CA CYS A 101 -4.88 -2.53 0.17
C CYS A 101 -4.37 -3.26 1.44
N PRO A 102 -3.43 -4.22 1.35
CA PRO A 102 -2.96 -5.00 2.50
C PRO A 102 -2.50 -4.17 3.71
N GLY A 103 -1.72 -3.11 3.49
CA GLY A 103 -1.25 -2.24 4.57
C GLY A 103 -2.38 -1.46 5.24
N THR A 104 -3.27 -0.87 4.44
CA THR A 104 -4.45 -0.17 4.97
C THR A 104 -5.45 -1.12 5.64
N CYS A 105 -5.51 -2.38 5.22
CA CYS A 105 -6.35 -3.40 5.84
C CYS A 105 -5.91 -3.66 7.29
N VAL A 106 -4.60 -3.89 7.50
CA VAL A 106 -4.03 -4.04 8.84
C VAL A 106 -4.17 -2.76 9.65
N ALA A 107 -3.89 -1.59 9.07
CA ALA A 107 -4.07 -0.31 9.76
C ALA A 107 -5.52 -0.06 10.19
N ARG A 108 -6.51 -0.50 9.41
CA ARG A 108 -7.94 -0.40 9.75
C ARG A 108 -8.31 -1.26 10.97
N VAL A 109 -7.72 -2.44 11.11
CA VAL A 109 -7.89 -3.27 12.32
C VAL A 109 -7.35 -2.52 13.54
N GLY A 110 -6.16 -1.93 13.43
CA GLY A 110 -5.58 -1.10 14.49
C GLY A 110 -6.43 0.10 14.88
N ALA A 111 -7.17 0.69 13.93
CA ALA A 111 -8.07 1.81 14.18
C ALA A 111 -9.47 1.43 14.73
N GLY A 112 -9.71 0.15 15.05
CA GLY A 112 -10.99 -0.33 15.64
C GLY A 112 -12.04 -0.78 14.63
N LYS A 113 -11.68 -0.90 13.35
CA LYS A 113 -12.60 -1.33 12.27
C LYS A 113 -12.50 -2.84 12.05
N PHE A 114 -13.07 -3.63 12.97
CA PHE A 114 -12.86 -5.08 13.04
C PHE A 114 -13.37 -5.89 11.84
N VAL A 115 -14.21 -5.32 10.96
CA VAL A 115 -14.57 -5.99 9.69
C VAL A 115 -13.34 -6.21 8.81
N ALA A 116 -12.33 -5.35 8.91
CA ALA A 116 -11.06 -5.52 8.22
C ALA A 116 -10.30 -6.78 8.72
N LEU A 117 -10.62 -7.31 9.90
CA LEU A 117 -10.03 -8.56 10.39
C LEU A 117 -10.34 -9.74 9.47
N ALA A 118 -11.56 -9.81 8.92
CA ALA A 118 -11.90 -10.80 7.91
C ALA A 118 -10.98 -10.68 6.67
N GLY A 119 -10.61 -9.46 6.29
CA GLY A 119 -9.65 -9.19 5.23
C GLY A 119 -8.23 -9.60 5.59
N VAL A 120 -7.80 -9.40 6.85
CA VAL A 120 -6.49 -9.88 7.35
C VAL A 120 -6.42 -11.41 7.33
N ILE A 121 -7.48 -12.10 7.78
CA ILE A 121 -7.56 -13.57 7.69
C ILE A 121 -7.51 -13.99 6.22
N GLY A 122 -8.24 -13.30 5.34
CA GLY A 122 -8.17 -13.53 3.90
C GLY A 122 -6.76 -13.35 3.33
N LEU A 123 -6.01 -12.31 3.74
CA LEU A 123 -4.63 -12.09 3.31
C LEU A 123 -3.71 -13.24 3.74
N ILE A 124 -3.84 -13.72 4.98
CA ILE A 124 -3.08 -14.87 5.49
C ILE A 124 -3.40 -16.12 4.68
N LEU A 125 -4.69 -16.41 4.46
CA LEU A 125 -5.11 -17.57 3.69
C LEU A 125 -4.65 -17.49 2.24
N GLY A 126 -4.70 -16.30 1.62
CA GLY A 126 -4.20 -16.09 0.26
C GLY A 126 -2.69 -16.31 0.13
N ILE A 127 -1.91 -16.02 1.18
CA ILE A 127 -0.48 -16.36 1.22
C ILE A 127 -0.27 -17.87 1.27
N VAL A 128 -1.04 -18.58 2.11
CA VAL A 128 -0.94 -20.06 2.19
C VAL A 128 -1.33 -20.69 0.85
N ILE A 129 -2.41 -20.21 0.22
CA ILE A 129 -2.81 -20.67 -1.12
C ILE A 129 -1.72 -20.37 -2.15
N PHE A 130 -1.11 -19.19 -2.11
CA PHE A 130 0.00 -18.86 -3.00
C PHE A 130 1.16 -19.83 -2.82
N ASP A 131 1.54 -20.14 -1.57
CA ASP A 131 2.63 -21.07 -1.29
C ASP A 131 2.39 -22.45 -1.91
N MET A 132 1.18 -22.98 -1.75
CA MET A 132 0.77 -24.26 -2.33
C MET A 132 0.70 -24.24 -3.87
N THR A 133 0.32 -23.12 -4.46
CA THR A 133 0.12 -22.99 -5.92
C THR A 133 1.36 -22.51 -6.67
N LYS A 134 2.37 -21.99 -5.96
CA LYS A 134 3.61 -21.47 -6.53
C LYS A 134 4.34 -22.48 -7.43
N PRO A 135 4.48 -23.77 -7.09
CA PRO A 135 5.12 -24.74 -7.99
C PRO A 135 4.41 -24.83 -9.34
N ALA A 136 3.07 -24.89 -9.33
CA ALA A 136 2.26 -24.94 -10.54
C ALA A 136 2.35 -23.63 -11.36
N LEU A 137 2.44 -22.47 -10.69
CA LEU A 137 2.64 -21.19 -11.36
C LEU A 137 4.02 -21.06 -12.03
N ILE A 138 5.05 -21.69 -11.46
CA ILE A 138 6.38 -21.78 -12.07
C ILE A 138 6.34 -22.72 -13.28
N GLU A 139 5.72 -23.90 -13.15
CA GLU A 139 5.58 -24.88 -14.23
C GLU A 139 4.78 -24.32 -15.41
N ALA A 140 3.74 -23.53 -15.14
CA ALA A 140 2.94 -22.84 -16.16
C ALA A 140 3.70 -21.68 -16.85
N GLY A 141 4.95 -21.38 -16.45
CA GLY A 141 5.73 -20.28 -16.99
C GLY A 141 5.20 -18.89 -16.66
N ILE A 142 4.25 -18.78 -15.72
CA ILE A 142 3.65 -17.51 -15.31
C ILE A 142 4.66 -16.72 -14.48
N LEU A 143 5.31 -17.37 -13.51
CA LEU A 143 6.42 -16.80 -12.75
C LEU A 143 7.70 -16.89 -13.59
N GLY A 144 7.87 -15.94 -14.51
CA GLY A 144 8.97 -15.91 -15.47
C GLY A 144 10.36 -15.64 -14.87
N THR A 145 11.36 -15.56 -15.76
CA THR A 145 12.74 -15.22 -15.40
C THR A 145 12.81 -13.83 -14.75
N LYS A 146 13.55 -13.75 -13.64
CA LYS A 146 13.73 -12.51 -12.89
C LYS A 146 14.75 -11.62 -13.59
N GLU A 147 14.28 -10.71 -14.43
CA GLU A 147 15.15 -9.72 -15.09
C GLU A 147 15.11 -8.39 -14.35
N LYS A 148 16.27 -7.75 -14.15
CA LYS A 148 16.33 -6.41 -13.55
C LYS A 148 16.13 -5.35 -14.64
N LEU A 149 14.92 -5.24 -15.15
CA LEU A 149 14.58 -4.23 -16.16
C LEU A 149 14.21 -2.90 -15.48
N THR A 150 15.04 -1.89 -15.69
CA THR A 150 14.87 -0.54 -15.12
C THR A 150 14.80 0.53 -16.20
N LEU A 151 14.09 1.62 -15.92
CA LEU A 151 13.94 2.72 -16.86
C LEU A 151 15.29 3.37 -17.19
N TYR A 152 16.16 3.57 -16.20
CA TYR A 152 17.48 4.15 -16.42
C TYR A 152 18.40 3.21 -17.21
N GLY A 153 18.28 1.88 -17.00
CA GLY A 153 19.03 0.88 -17.76
C GLY A 153 18.64 0.85 -19.23
N VAL A 154 17.34 0.99 -19.54
CA VAL A 154 16.85 1.08 -20.93
C VAL A 154 17.25 2.40 -21.60
N LEU A 155 17.26 3.51 -20.86
CA LEU A 155 17.65 4.82 -21.38
C LEU A 155 19.18 4.99 -21.51
N GLY A 156 19.99 4.12 -20.88
CA GLY A 156 21.44 4.26 -20.84
C GLY A 156 21.92 5.50 -20.07
N LEU A 157 21.10 6.01 -19.14
CA LEU A 157 21.37 7.23 -18.38
C LEU A 157 21.78 6.91 -16.93
N PRO A 158 22.55 7.80 -16.27
CA PRO A 158 22.93 7.63 -14.87
C PRO A 158 21.70 7.66 -13.97
N TYR A 159 21.63 6.72 -13.03
CA TYR A 159 20.49 6.54 -12.12
C TYR A 159 20.13 7.84 -11.40
N GLY A 160 21.11 8.52 -10.81
CA GLY A 160 20.89 9.72 -10.01
C GLY A 160 20.11 10.82 -10.74
N VAL A 161 20.48 11.13 -11.98
CA VAL A 161 19.80 12.15 -12.78
C VAL A 161 18.37 11.71 -13.12
N VAL A 162 18.19 10.46 -13.53
CA VAL A 162 16.86 9.93 -13.89
C VAL A 162 15.95 9.92 -12.67
N ALA A 163 16.45 9.52 -11.49
CA ALA A 163 15.69 9.51 -10.24
C ALA A 163 15.26 10.91 -9.80
N VAL A 164 16.13 11.93 -9.91
CA VAL A 164 15.74 13.33 -9.60
C VAL A 164 14.68 13.84 -10.59
N VAL A 165 14.87 13.64 -11.88
CA VAL A 165 13.90 14.05 -12.92
C VAL A 165 12.55 13.35 -12.70
N TRP A 166 12.58 12.05 -12.36
CA TRP A 166 11.40 11.28 -12.03
C TRP A 166 10.69 11.83 -10.79
N GLY A 167 11.44 12.18 -9.74
CA GLY A 167 10.87 12.78 -8.55
C GLY A 167 10.20 14.13 -8.81
N ILE A 168 10.83 14.99 -9.63
CA ILE A 168 10.25 16.27 -10.06
C ILE A 168 8.96 16.03 -10.86
N LEU A 169 8.96 15.07 -11.78
CA LEU A 169 7.79 14.70 -12.56
C LEU A 169 6.62 14.29 -11.66
N PHE A 170 6.84 13.41 -10.67
CA PHE A 170 5.78 12.99 -9.74
C PHE A 170 5.29 14.13 -8.85
N MET A 171 6.15 15.07 -8.48
CA MET A 171 5.73 16.28 -7.77
C MET A 171 4.82 17.15 -8.64
N VAL A 172 5.18 17.36 -9.92
CA VAL A 172 4.32 18.07 -10.87
C VAL A 172 2.99 17.34 -11.05
N LEU A 173 2.99 16.02 -11.20
CA LEU A 173 1.76 15.22 -11.30
C LEU A 173 0.89 15.34 -10.05
N ALA A 174 1.48 15.43 -8.85
CA ALA A 174 0.72 15.66 -7.61
C ALA A 174 0.04 17.03 -7.59
N ILE A 175 0.73 18.08 -8.04
CA ILE A 175 0.18 19.44 -8.13
C ILE A 175 -0.92 19.52 -9.20
N VAL A 176 -0.71 18.89 -10.36
CA VAL A 176 -1.73 18.81 -11.42
C VAL A 176 -2.95 18.04 -10.93
N ALA A 177 -2.76 16.92 -10.24
CA ALA A 177 -3.85 16.15 -9.64
C ALA A 177 -4.64 16.97 -8.60
N ASP A 178 -3.95 17.81 -7.83
CA ASP A 178 -4.59 18.73 -6.89
C ASP A 178 -5.40 19.82 -7.58
N TRP A 179 -4.94 20.28 -8.74
CA TRP A 179 -5.67 21.26 -9.54
C TRP A 179 -6.96 20.69 -10.13
N PHE A 180 -6.94 19.42 -10.56
CA PHE A 180 -8.10 18.72 -11.11
C PHE A 180 -8.97 18.01 -10.07
N ASP A 181 -8.62 18.04 -8.78
CA ASP A 181 -9.29 17.25 -7.75
C ASP A 181 -10.77 17.64 -7.60
N PRO A 182 -11.71 16.74 -7.95
CA PRO A 182 -13.14 17.02 -7.80
C PRO A 182 -13.55 17.25 -6.35
N ALA A 183 -12.78 16.74 -5.37
CA ALA A 183 -13.05 16.90 -3.95
C ALA A 183 -13.00 18.36 -3.49
N ARG A 184 -12.21 19.22 -4.17
CA ARG A 184 -12.15 20.67 -3.90
C ARG A 184 -13.50 21.36 -4.13
N ARG A 185 -14.27 20.92 -5.14
CA ARG A 185 -15.60 21.50 -5.46
C ARG A 185 -16.65 21.16 -4.41
N ILE A 186 -16.45 20.09 -3.66
CA ILE A 186 -17.40 19.56 -2.66
C ILE A 186 -17.01 20.02 -1.23
N ASN A 187 -15.99 20.89 -1.09
CA ASN A 187 -15.48 21.38 0.20
C ASN A 187 -15.06 20.25 1.16
N TYR A 188 -14.66 19.12 0.61
CA TYR A 188 -14.37 17.89 1.36
C TYR A 188 -13.07 17.95 2.18
N ASP A 189 -12.21 18.92 1.87
CA ASP A 189 -10.92 19.14 2.52
C ASP A 189 -10.94 20.35 3.49
N LYS A 190 -12.12 20.91 3.81
CA LYS A 190 -12.27 22.14 4.62
C LYS A 190 -11.61 22.08 6.00
N ASP A 191 -11.50 20.90 6.58
CA ASP A 191 -10.96 20.69 7.94
C ASP A 191 -9.53 20.13 7.97
N GLN A 192 -8.82 20.11 6.84
CA GLN A 192 -7.45 19.60 6.82
C GLN A 192 -6.48 20.56 7.49
N ALA A 193 -5.79 20.06 8.50
CA ALA A 193 -4.66 20.77 9.06
C ALA A 193 -3.40 20.42 8.24
N PHE A 194 -2.48 21.37 8.11
CA PHE A 194 -1.19 21.09 7.49
C PHE A 194 -0.49 19.96 8.24
N ILE A 195 -0.33 20.09 9.56
CA ILE A 195 0.06 19.01 10.47
C ILE A 195 -0.79 19.16 11.73
N SER A 196 -1.40 18.06 12.20
CA SER A 196 -2.18 18.08 13.44
C SER A 196 -2.14 16.74 14.17
N LEU A 197 -2.11 16.82 15.50
CA LEU A 197 -2.26 15.65 16.36
C LEU A 197 -3.69 15.12 16.37
N LYS A 198 -4.70 15.94 16.10
CA LYS A 198 -6.12 15.52 16.17
C LYS A 198 -6.77 15.35 14.81
N LYS A 199 -6.52 16.28 13.88
CA LYS A 199 -7.15 16.27 12.56
C LYS A 199 -6.35 15.47 11.53
N GLU A 200 -6.99 15.17 10.40
CA GLU A 200 -6.29 14.65 9.22
C GLU A 200 -5.24 15.62 8.71
N TRP A 201 -4.16 15.06 8.19
CA TRP A 201 -3.09 15.82 7.56
C TRP A 201 -3.42 16.13 6.11
N HIS A 202 -2.83 17.22 5.64
CA HIS A 202 -2.77 17.56 4.23
C HIS A 202 -1.92 16.51 3.48
N TRP A 203 -2.23 16.27 2.20
CA TRP A 203 -1.58 15.23 1.40
C TRP A 203 -0.06 15.41 1.27
N LEU A 204 0.40 16.67 1.21
CA LEU A 204 1.82 17.02 1.04
C LEU A 204 2.70 16.57 2.23
N PRO A 205 2.48 17.03 3.48
CA PRO A 205 3.29 16.59 4.63
C PRO A 205 3.16 15.09 4.92
N SER A 206 1.98 14.49 4.67
CA SER A 206 1.84 13.03 4.75
C SER A 206 2.74 12.31 3.75
N GLY A 207 2.80 12.79 2.51
CA GLY A 207 3.64 12.18 1.47
C GLY A 207 5.12 12.35 1.73
N VAL A 208 5.56 13.54 2.16
CA VAL A 208 6.95 13.77 2.57
C VAL A 208 7.32 12.85 3.73
N ALA A 209 6.47 12.73 4.75
CA ALA A 209 6.70 11.81 5.85
C ALA A 209 6.80 10.35 5.39
N ALA A 210 5.90 9.90 4.49
CA ALA A 210 5.97 8.56 3.92
C ALA A 210 7.25 8.34 3.09
N GLY A 211 7.68 9.30 2.29
CA GLY A 211 8.92 9.21 1.50
C GLY A 211 10.18 9.16 2.38
N LEU A 212 10.20 9.92 3.48
CA LEU A 212 11.25 9.85 4.49
C LEU A 212 11.28 8.48 5.19
N ILE A 213 10.11 7.92 5.53
CA ILE A 213 10.01 6.58 6.13
C ILE A 213 10.49 5.49 5.14
N ILE A 214 10.18 5.62 3.85
CA ILE A 214 10.67 4.69 2.82
C ILE A 214 12.18 4.78 2.71
N SER A 215 12.73 5.99 2.65
CA SER A 215 14.17 6.21 2.60
C SER A 215 14.86 5.65 3.86
N TRP A 216 14.26 5.86 5.03
CA TRP A 216 14.69 5.29 6.32
C TRP A 216 14.68 3.76 6.31
N ALA A 217 13.66 3.13 5.72
CA ALA A 217 13.61 1.67 5.55
C ALA A 217 14.74 1.18 4.63
N THR A 218 15.01 1.90 3.55
CA THR A 218 16.08 1.54 2.61
C THR A 218 17.47 1.71 3.20
N MET A 219 17.71 2.73 4.03
CA MET A 219 18.96 2.85 4.80
C MET A 219 19.23 1.62 5.68
N GLN A 220 18.17 0.99 6.22
CA GLN A 220 18.27 -0.24 7.01
C GLN A 220 18.47 -1.49 6.15
N GLY A 221 18.53 -1.34 4.83
CA GLY A 221 18.63 -2.45 3.89
C GLY A 221 17.31 -3.15 3.63
N GLU A 222 16.17 -2.51 3.88
CA GLU A 222 14.85 -3.11 3.66
C GLU A 222 13.96 -2.17 2.82
N TYR A 223 12.74 -2.61 2.50
CA TYR A 223 11.80 -1.82 1.72
C TYR A 223 10.40 -1.90 2.31
N LEU A 224 9.56 -0.92 1.98
CA LEU A 224 8.22 -0.84 2.56
C LEU A 224 7.23 -1.69 1.74
N GLY A 225 6.98 -2.93 2.16
CA GLY A 225 6.08 -3.86 1.48
C GLY A 225 5.19 -4.66 2.42
N PHE A 226 3.87 -4.44 2.38
CA PHE A 226 2.95 -5.11 3.32
C PHE A 226 2.55 -6.53 2.94
N SER A 227 2.44 -6.86 1.66
CA SER A 227 2.16 -8.24 1.23
C SER A 227 3.34 -9.17 1.57
N GLY A 228 4.57 -8.73 1.27
CA GLY A 228 5.79 -9.41 1.69
C GLY A 228 5.93 -9.48 3.21
N ALA A 229 5.52 -8.44 3.93
CA ALA A 229 5.51 -8.44 5.39
C ALA A 229 4.50 -9.40 6.01
N THR A 230 3.30 -9.54 5.42
CA THR A 230 2.36 -10.58 5.85
C THR A 230 2.92 -11.97 5.55
N LEU A 231 3.55 -12.21 4.39
CA LEU A 231 4.23 -13.47 4.10
C LEU A 231 5.34 -13.75 5.11
N ALA A 232 6.16 -12.74 5.43
CA ALA A 232 7.23 -12.85 6.40
C ALA A 232 6.72 -13.22 7.79
N LEU A 233 5.63 -12.59 8.24
CA LEU A 233 4.97 -12.92 9.51
C LEU A 233 4.42 -14.34 9.51
N VAL A 234 3.70 -14.74 8.45
CA VAL A 234 3.13 -16.09 8.33
C VAL A 234 4.23 -17.14 8.25
N GLY A 235 5.31 -16.88 7.52
CA GLY A 235 6.50 -17.74 7.46
C GLY A 235 7.20 -17.88 8.81
N TRP A 236 7.36 -16.77 9.54
CA TRP A 236 7.96 -16.77 10.87
C TRP A 236 7.15 -17.60 11.86
N ILE A 237 5.82 -17.42 11.87
CA ILE A 237 4.89 -18.21 12.69
C ILE A 237 4.91 -19.68 12.26
N GLY A 238 4.86 -19.94 10.94
CA GLY A 238 4.89 -21.29 10.36
C GLY A 238 6.11 -22.09 10.81
N GLN A 239 7.30 -21.48 10.78
CA GLN A 239 8.51 -22.10 11.31
C GLN A 239 8.45 -22.34 12.83
N ALA A 240 7.87 -21.41 13.59
CA ALA A 240 7.73 -21.57 15.04
C ALA A 240 6.78 -22.72 15.43
N ILE A 241 5.78 -23.03 14.60
CA ILE A 241 4.83 -24.14 14.82
C ILE A 241 5.25 -25.46 14.13
N GLY A 242 6.42 -25.50 13.48
CA GLY A 242 6.93 -26.71 12.81
C GLY A 242 6.37 -26.97 11.40
N HIS A 243 5.68 -26.00 10.81
CA HIS A 243 5.15 -26.05 9.44
C HIS A 243 5.76 -24.92 8.57
N PRO A 244 7.03 -25.06 8.14
CA PRO A 244 7.67 -24.05 7.28
C PRO A 244 6.94 -23.95 5.93
N LEU A 245 6.74 -22.72 5.44
CA LEU A 245 6.26 -22.49 4.08
C LEU A 245 7.40 -22.62 3.08
N ASP A 246 7.15 -23.23 1.93
CA ASP A 246 8.15 -23.44 0.88
C ASP A 246 8.63 -22.09 0.28
N SER A 247 7.78 -21.06 0.35
CA SER A 247 8.08 -19.69 -0.05
C SER A 247 8.97 -18.95 0.94
N VAL A 248 9.07 -19.42 2.18
CA VAL A 248 9.94 -18.85 3.22
C VAL A 248 10.73 -19.99 3.90
N PRO A 249 11.68 -20.61 3.17
CA PRO A 249 12.38 -21.80 3.64
C PRO A 249 13.34 -21.51 4.81
N ARG A 250 13.77 -20.24 4.99
CA ARG A 250 14.64 -19.80 6.09
C ARG A 250 14.24 -18.41 6.56
N ILE A 251 14.24 -18.19 7.88
CA ILE A 251 14.08 -16.87 8.47
C ILE A 251 15.41 -16.11 8.29
N THR A 252 15.36 -15.05 7.48
CA THR A 252 16.44 -14.07 7.34
C THR A 252 16.15 -12.84 8.21
N GLU A 253 17.16 -12.02 8.47
CA GLU A 253 17.00 -10.75 9.19
C GLU A 253 15.94 -9.84 8.56
N GLY A 254 15.90 -9.79 7.22
CA GLY A 254 14.87 -9.04 6.50
C GLY A 254 13.46 -9.58 6.68
N ILE A 255 13.28 -10.90 6.79
CA ILE A 255 11.97 -11.49 7.12
C ILE A 255 11.53 -11.03 8.52
N VAL A 256 12.44 -11.04 9.49
CA VAL A 256 12.14 -10.57 10.85
C VAL A 256 11.81 -9.07 10.86
N TRP A 257 12.54 -8.26 10.09
CA TRP A 257 12.25 -6.83 9.94
C TRP A 257 10.86 -6.59 9.33
N HIS A 258 10.52 -7.30 8.27
CA HIS A 258 9.21 -7.19 7.62
C HIS A 258 8.08 -7.70 8.51
N ALA A 259 8.29 -8.77 9.29
CA ALA A 259 7.34 -9.19 10.31
C ALA A 259 7.12 -8.08 11.36
N GLY A 260 8.20 -7.44 11.80
CA GLY A 260 8.14 -6.25 12.66
C GLY A 260 7.32 -5.12 12.02
N LEU A 261 7.54 -4.83 10.73
CA LEU A 261 6.84 -3.80 9.97
C LEU A 261 5.32 -3.97 10.03
N ILE A 262 4.80 -5.16 9.70
CA ILE A 262 3.34 -5.39 9.69
C ILE A 262 2.76 -5.37 11.12
N ILE A 263 3.50 -5.90 12.10
CA ILE A 263 3.09 -5.86 13.51
C ILE A 263 3.03 -4.41 13.99
N GLY A 264 4.00 -3.57 13.62
CA GLY A 264 4.10 -2.17 14.04
C GLY A 264 3.01 -1.26 13.47
N VAL A 265 2.45 -1.58 12.31
CA VAL A 265 1.34 -0.79 11.73
C VAL A 265 0.11 -0.77 12.63
N LEU A 266 -0.20 -1.87 13.32
CA LEU A 266 -1.34 -1.97 14.23
C LEU A 266 -1.28 -0.96 15.39
N PRO A 267 -0.24 -0.93 16.25
CA PRO A 267 -0.13 0.05 17.31
C PRO A 267 0.03 1.47 16.77
N GLY A 268 0.69 1.69 15.63
CA GLY A 268 0.77 3.02 15.02
C GLY A 268 -0.59 3.59 14.64
N ALA A 269 -1.42 2.80 13.95
CA ALA A 269 -2.77 3.19 13.60
C ALA A 269 -3.67 3.33 14.83
N PHE A 270 -3.52 2.45 15.82
CA PHE A 270 -4.25 2.50 17.10
C PHE A 270 -3.94 3.77 17.90
N LEU A 271 -2.66 4.09 18.09
CA LEU A 271 -2.23 5.31 18.80
C LEU A 271 -2.74 6.56 18.10
N SER A 272 -2.61 6.63 16.77
CA SER A 272 -3.12 7.77 16.00
C SER A 272 -4.65 7.89 16.11
N ALA A 273 -5.38 6.78 16.08
CA ALA A 273 -6.83 6.76 16.26
C ALA A 273 -7.25 7.20 17.67
N LEU A 274 -6.52 6.79 18.71
CA LEU A 274 -6.80 7.18 20.09
C LEU A 274 -6.59 8.68 20.30
N VAL A 275 -5.46 9.21 19.82
CA VAL A 275 -5.14 10.65 19.92
C VAL A 275 -6.14 11.50 19.14
N SER A 276 -6.58 10.99 17.98
CA SER A 276 -7.59 11.66 17.14
C SER A 276 -9.02 11.45 17.67
N ARG A 277 -9.24 10.56 18.65
CA ARG A 277 -10.56 10.12 19.15
C ARG A 277 -11.48 9.51 18.09
N THR A 278 -10.88 8.88 17.08
CA THR A 278 -11.59 8.29 15.93
C THR A 278 -11.72 6.76 16.03
N PHE A 279 -11.46 6.19 17.21
CA PHE A 279 -11.58 4.75 17.45
C PHE A 279 -13.06 4.39 17.58
N LYS A 280 -13.66 3.92 16.49
CA LYS A 280 -15.08 3.53 16.44
C LYS A 280 -15.23 2.19 15.72
N PHE A 281 -16.18 1.39 16.20
CA PHE A 281 -16.57 0.13 15.58
C PHE A 281 -17.44 0.41 14.36
N ASP A 282 -16.86 0.27 13.18
CA ASP A 282 -17.58 0.40 11.90
C ASP A 282 -17.80 -1.00 11.29
N VAL A 283 -19.06 -1.41 11.17
CA VAL A 283 -19.48 -2.72 10.66
C VAL A 283 -19.69 -2.68 9.14
N VAL A 284 -20.22 -1.59 8.61
CA VAL A 284 -20.40 -1.39 7.17
C VAL A 284 -20.18 0.09 6.87
N PRO A 285 -19.18 0.44 6.04
CA PRO A 285 -18.94 1.84 5.69
C PRO A 285 -20.20 2.47 5.08
N PRO A 286 -20.66 3.66 5.54
CA PRO A 286 -21.87 4.29 5.02
C PRO A 286 -21.95 4.40 3.48
N PRO A 287 -20.85 4.70 2.75
CA PRO A 287 -20.89 4.76 1.29
C PRO A 287 -21.20 3.41 0.64
N PHE A 288 -20.74 2.31 1.25
CA PHE A 288 -21.05 0.95 0.78
C PHE A 288 -22.49 0.56 1.18
N ALA A 289 -22.92 0.93 2.38
CA ALA A 289 -24.27 0.65 2.88
C ALA A 289 -25.37 1.29 2.01
N GLU A 290 -25.19 2.56 1.64
CA GLU A 290 -26.18 3.31 0.85
C GLU A 290 -26.16 2.96 -0.65
N ALA A 291 -24.99 2.58 -1.18
CA ALA A 291 -24.84 2.32 -2.60
C ALA A 291 -24.97 0.84 -2.98
N VAL A 292 -24.51 -0.10 -2.14
CA VAL A 292 -24.44 -1.53 -2.48
C VAL A 292 -25.38 -2.34 -1.60
N THR A 293 -25.06 -2.47 -0.31
CA THR A 293 -25.88 -3.20 0.67
C THR A 293 -25.50 -2.83 2.09
N SER A 294 -26.50 -2.71 2.96
CA SER A 294 -26.33 -2.47 4.40
C SER A 294 -26.05 -3.75 5.20
N MET A 295 -26.09 -4.93 4.57
CA MET A 295 -25.92 -6.20 5.26
C MET A 295 -24.45 -6.46 5.68
N PRO A 296 -24.16 -6.58 7.00
CA PRO A 296 -22.80 -6.83 7.50
C PRO A 296 -22.13 -8.08 6.94
N ILE A 297 -22.91 -9.17 6.80
CA ILE A 297 -22.36 -10.46 6.40
C ILE A 297 -21.86 -10.42 4.96
N VAL A 298 -22.55 -9.72 4.07
CA VAL A 298 -22.12 -9.53 2.68
C VAL A 298 -20.81 -8.77 2.62
N ARG A 299 -20.68 -7.71 3.44
CA ARG A 299 -19.44 -6.94 3.52
C ARG A 299 -18.29 -7.79 4.06
N MET A 300 -18.52 -8.57 5.11
CA MET A 300 -17.51 -9.42 5.73
C MET A 300 -17.01 -10.50 4.76
N VAL A 301 -17.92 -11.19 4.08
CA VAL A 301 -17.60 -12.21 3.07
C VAL A 301 -16.82 -11.59 1.91
N LEU A 302 -17.26 -10.44 1.39
CA LEU A 302 -16.56 -9.73 0.33
C LEU A 302 -15.14 -9.35 0.75
N VAL A 303 -14.99 -8.79 1.95
CA VAL A 303 -13.69 -8.35 2.50
C VAL A 303 -12.75 -9.53 2.73
N PHE A 304 -13.28 -10.68 3.16
CA PHE A 304 -12.52 -11.92 3.30
C PHE A 304 -11.97 -12.43 1.95
N PHE A 305 -12.83 -12.62 0.95
CA PHE A 305 -12.39 -13.10 -0.36
C PHE A 305 -11.49 -12.08 -1.06
N ALA A 306 -11.78 -10.78 -0.95
CA ALA A 306 -10.90 -9.75 -1.46
C ALA A 306 -9.53 -9.78 -0.79
N GLY A 307 -9.44 -10.10 0.51
CA GLY A 307 -8.16 -10.35 1.19
C GLY A 307 -7.35 -11.46 0.52
N ILE A 308 -7.99 -12.59 0.20
CA ILE A 308 -7.35 -13.72 -0.50
C ILE A 308 -6.81 -13.26 -1.87
N PHE A 309 -7.65 -12.61 -2.68
CA PHE A 309 -7.26 -12.16 -4.01
C PHE A 309 -6.22 -11.02 -4.00
N LEU A 310 -6.24 -10.14 -2.99
CA LEU A 310 -5.20 -9.13 -2.78
C LEU A 310 -3.86 -9.77 -2.47
N ALA A 311 -3.83 -10.80 -1.60
CA ALA A 311 -2.61 -11.54 -1.30
C ALA A 311 -2.10 -12.30 -2.52
N LEU A 312 -2.95 -13.08 -3.20
CA LEU A 312 -2.60 -13.81 -4.41
C LEU A 312 -2.07 -12.87 -5.50
N GLY A 313 -2.80 -11.79 -5.81
CA GLY A 313 -2.41 -10.81 -6.81
C GLY A 313 -1.09 -10.11 -6.47
N ALA A 314 -0.90 -9.78 -5.19
CA ALA A 314 0.35 -9.18 -4.73
C ALA A 314 1.54 -10.14 -4.80
N MET A 315 1.33 -11.43 -4.51
CA MET A 315 2.39 -12.44 -4.55
C MET A 315 2.76 -12.86 -5.98
N ILE A 316 1.77 -12.98 -6.86
CA ILE A 316 1.99 -13.25 -8.29
C ILE A 316 2.67 -12.05 -8.96
N GLY A 317 2.13 -10.85 -8.76
CA GLY A 317 2.69 -9.64 -9.37
C GLY A 317 3.95 -9.09 -8.68
N GLY A 318 4.32 -9.60 -7.51
CA GLY A 318 5.55 -9.20 -6.83
C GLY A 318 5.47 -7.90 -6.04
N GLY A 319 4.28 -7.48 -5.60
CA GLY A 319 4.15 -6.42 -4.60
C GLY A 319 2.71 -5.91 -4.40
N CYS A 320 2.51 -5.06 -3.40
CA CYS A 320 1.23 -4.38 -3.15
C CYS A 320 1.35 -2.88 -3.47
N THR A 321 0.29 -2.08 -3.29
CA THR A 321 0.31 -0.63 -3.52
C THR A 321 1.49 0.08 -2.83
N THR A 322 1.85 -0.29 -1.61
CA THR A 322 3.00 0.34 -0.93
C THR A 322 4.34 -0.13 -1.49
N GLY A 323 4.47 -1.42 -1.78
CA GLY A 323 5.71 -2.01 -2.29
C GLY A 323 5.94 -1.73 -3.77
N ALA A 324 5.02 -2.18 -4.63
CA ALA A 324 5.08 -2.08 -6.08
C ALA A 324 4.80 -0.71 -6.66
N PHE A 325 4.26 0.23 -5.88
CA PHE A 325 4.03 1.58 -6.37
C PHE A 325 4.82 2.61 -5.59
N ILE A 326 4.52 2.83 -4.31
CA ILE A 326 5.18 3.92 -3.56
C ILE A 326 6.68 3.69 -3.38
N SER A 327 7.10 2.46 -3.05
CA SER A 327 8.52 2.16 -2.74
C SER A 327 9.35 1.78 -3.96
N ALA A 328 8.74 1.23 -5.01
CA ALA A 328 9.46 0.74 -6.19
C ALA A 328 9.49 1.71 -7.38
N TYR A 329 8.62 2.71 -7.42
CA TYR A 329 8.74 3.76 -8.43
C TYR A 329 10.04 4.57 -8.31
N PRO A 330 10.51 4.91 -7.10
CA PRO A 330 11.82 5.53 -6.92
C PRO A 330 12.99 4.68 -7.42
N THR A 331 12.85 3.36 -7.47
CA THR A 331 13.88 2.46 -8.01
C THR A 331 13.81 2.30 -9.52
N LEU A 332 12.86 2.98 -10.18
CA LEU A 332 12.67 3.00 -11.63
C LEU A 332 12.43 1.59 -12.23
N SER A 333 11.83 0.68 -11.46
CA SER A 333 11.51 -0.69 -11.93
C SER A 333 10.33 -0.69 -12.91
N ILE A 334 10.56 -1.19 -14.13
CA ILE A 334 9.52 -1.28 -15.17
C ILE A 334 8.45 -2.32 -14.80
N GLY A 335 8.82 -3.40 -14.10
CA GLY A 335 7.86 -4.41 -13.65
C GLY A 335 6.85 -3.86 -12.66
N SER A 336 7.34 -3.09 -11.69
CA SER A 336 6.51 -2.40 -10.70
C SER A 336 5.56 -1.38 -11.35
N MET A 337 6.02 -0.67 -12.38
CA MET A 337 5.17 0.23 -13.17
C MET A 337 4.08 -0.53 -13.94
N ALA A 338 4.43 -1.65 -14.59
CA ALA A 338 3.46 -2.47 -15.31
C ALA A 338 2.39 -3.06 -14.38
N MET A 339 2.80 -3.61 -13.24
CA MET A 339 1.87 -4.16 -12.26
C MET A 339 0.93 -3.09 -11.72
N SER A 340 1.46 -1.93 -11.34
CA SER A 340 0.66 -0.88 -10.72
C SER A 340 -0.25 -0.14 -11.68
N ALA A 341 0.18 0.11 -12.91
CA ALA A 341 -0.71 0.56 -13.97
C ALA A 341 -1.88 -0.42 -14.14
N THR A 342 -1.60 -1.72 -14.18
CA THR A 342 -2.64 -2.74 -14.36
C THR A 342 -3.63 -2.76 -13.20
N TYR A 343 -3.17 -2.82 -11.94
CA TYR A 343 -4.12 -2.88 -10.82
C TYR A 343 -4.90 -1.58 -10.64
N PHE A 344 -4.33 -0.41 -10.96
CA PHE A 344 -5.08 0.86 -10.88
C PHE A 344 -6.14 0.94 -11.97
N ILE A 345 -5.81 0.59 -13.22
CA ILE A 345 -6.79 0.55 -14.31
C ILE A 345 -7.93 -0.41 -13.97
N VAL A 346 -7.59 -1.64 -13.58
CA VAL A 346 -8.59 -2.66 -13.26
C VAL A 346 -9.39 -2.27 -12.02
N GLY A 347 -8.75 -1.74 -10.98
CA GLY A 347 -9.43 -1.26 -9.78
C GLY A 347 -10.40 -0.11 -10.06
N ILE A 348 -10.01 0.85 -10.91
CA ILE A 348 -10.90 1.93 -11.37
C ILE A 348 -12.10 1.33 -12.09
N ILE A 349 -11.88 0.40 -13.05
CA ILE A 349 -12.97 -0.25 -13.79
C ILE A 349 -13.90 -1.01 -12.83
N THR A 350 -13.35 -1.82 -11.92
CA THR A 350 -14.15 -2.59 -10.95
C THR A 350 -14.97 -1.68 -10.05
N ALA A 351 -14.39 -0.62 -9.48
CA ALA A 351 -15.11 0.36 -8.67
C ALA A 351 -16.24 1.02 -9.49
N ASN A 352 -15.95 1.45 -10.72
CA ASN A 352 -16.93 2.07 -11.61
C ASN A 352 -18.09 1.14 -11.95
N ILE A 353 -17.84 -0.17 -12.11
CA ILE A 353 -18.88 -1.19 -12.35
C ILE A 353 -19.75 -1.36 -11.10
N ILE A 354 -19.15 -1.49 -9.91
CA ILE A 354 -19.89 -1.68 -8.65
C ILE A 354 -20.80 -0.48 -8.35
N TYR A 355 -20.30 0.72 -8.60
CA TYR A 355 -21.01 1.97 -8.31
C TYR A 355 -21.74 2.56 -9.52
N PHE A 356 -21.85 1.81 -10.63
CA PHE A 356 -22.48 2.28 -11.86
C PHE A 356 -23.93 2.74 -11.61
N GLY A 357 -24.27 3.96 -12.02
CA GLY A 357 -25.58 4.58 -11.74
C GLY A 357 -25.86 4.93 -10.28
N ARG A 358 -24.93 4.70 -9.35
CA ARG A 358 -25.08 4.93 -7.89
C ARG A 358 -24.08 5.94 -7.32
N TRP A 359 -23.39 6.66 -8.20
CA TRP A 359 -22.40 7.68 -7.89
C TRP A 359 -22.91 8.78 -6.97
N SER A 360 -24.12 9.26 -7.21
CA SER A 360 -24.76 10.31 -6.39
C SER A 360 -24.96 9.84 -4.95
N LYS A 361 -25.34 8.58 -4.74
CA LYS A 361 -25.49 7.99 -3.41
C LYS A 361 -24.14 7.86 -2.70
N PHE A 362 -23.11 7.40 -3.40
CA PHE A 362 -21.75 7.33 -2.83
C PHE A 362 -21.26 8.69 -2.34
N ILE A 363 -21.44 9.73 -3.16
CA ILE A 363 -21.04 11.10 -2.82
C ILE A 363 -21.89 11.65 -1.66
N ALA A 364 -23.20 11.40 -1.66
CA ALA A 364 -24.10 11.87 -0.60
C ALA A 364 -23.86 11.17 0.76
N ALA A 365 -23.44 9.90 0.74
CA ALA A 365 -23.09 9.13 1.93
C ALA A 365 -21.70 9.47 2.49
N LYS A 366 -20.86 10.15 1.70
CA LYS A 366 -19.46 10.42 2.02
C LYS A 366 -19.28 11.29 3.28
N PRO A 367 -20.03 12.40 3.48
CA PRO A 367 -19.94 13.20 4.70
C PRO A 367 -20.31 12.42 5.98
N LYS A 368 -21.33 11.56 5.91
CA LYS A 368 -21.68 10.66 7.03
C LYS A 368 -20.58 9.67 7.33
N ALA A 369 -19.86 9.21 6.30
CA ALA A 369 -18.68 8.37 6.50
C ALA A 369 -17.60 9.14 7.26
N ASP A 370 -17.46 10.44 7.02
CA ASP A 370 -16.47 11.26 7.72
C ASP A 370 -16.83 11.56 9.16
N GLU A 371 -18.12 11.77 9.49
CA GLU A 371 -18.57 11.87 10.89
C GLU A 371 -18.33 10.58 11.69
N VAL A 372 -18.26 9.43 11.03
CA VAL A 372 -17.87 8.15 11.66
C VAL A 372 -16.35 8.08 11.90
N TYR A 373 -15.56 8.85 11.16
CA TYR A 373 -14.10 8.84 11.22
C TYR A 373 -13.46 10.10 11.80
N ASP A 374 -14.23 11.16 12.07
CA ASP A 374 -13.93 12.37 12.86
C ASP A 374 -14.62 12.32 14.24
#